data_AF-A0AA87K430-F1
#
_entry.id   AF-A0AA87K430-F1
#
_cell.length_a   1.000
_cell.length_b   1.000
_cell.length_c   1.000
_cell.angle_alpha   90.00
_cell.angle_beta   90.00
_cell.angle_gamma   90.00
#
_symmetry.space_group_name_H-M   'P 1'
#
loop_
_entity.id
_entity.type
_entity.pdbx_description
1 polymer ?
#
loop_
_entity_poly.entity_id
_entity_poly.type
_entity_poly.pdbx_seq_one_letter_code
_entity_poly.pdbx_strand_id
1 'polypeptide(L)' 'MTSIHVSLSVEMKKRLGVECQRLGLSMAAYVRLVLAEKLREE' A
#
# COMPACT_ATOMS: atom_id res chain seq x y z
N MET A 1 15.36 -10.69 3.29
CA MET A 1 14.17 -9.84 3.13
C MET A 1 14.55 -8.66 2.25
N THR A 2 13.95 -8.53 1.06
CA THR A 2 14.18 -7.37 0.20
C THR A 2 13.29 -6.23 0.67
N SER A 3 13.89 -5.10 1.04
CA SER A 3 13.15 -3.88 1.38
C SER A 3 13.18 -2.96 0.16
N ILE A 4 12.02 -2.43 -0.22
CA ILE A 4 11.88 -1.43 -1.27
C ILE A 4 11.34 -0.15 -0.65
N HIS A 5 12.00 0.96 -0.95
CA HIS A 5 11.54 2.28 -0.55
C HIS A 5 10.64 2.85 -1.64
N VAL A 6 9.43 3.26 -1.26
CA VAL A 6 8.46 3.85 -2.17
C VAL A 6 8.11 5.24 -1.67
N SER A 7 8.33 6.23 -2.52
CA SER A 7 7.92 7.61 -2.26
C SER A 7 6.49 7.81 -2.76
N LEU A 8 5.59 8.18 -1.84
CA LEU A 8 4.20 8.49 -2.15
C LEU A 8 3.97 9.99 -2.02
N SER A 9 3.15 10.56 -2.90
CA SER A 9 2.69 11.94 -2.72
C SER A 9 1.90 12.08 -1.42
N VAL A 10 1.86 13.30 -0.88
CA VAL A 10 1.15 13.60 0.38
C VAL A 10 -0.34 13.24 0.25
N GLU A 11 -0.94 13.55 -0.90
CA GLU A 11 -2.34 13.22 -1.18
C GLU A 11 -2.57 11.70 -1.21
N MET A 12 -1.72 10.95 -1.93
CA MET A 12 -1.83 9.50 -2.01
C MET A 12 -1.66 8.86 -0.63
N LYS A 13 -0.69 9.33 0.17
CA LYS A 13 -0.47 8.84 1.54
C LYS A 13 -1.70 9.08 2.44
N LYS A 14 -2.38 10.22 2.31
CA LYS A 14 -3.63 10.49 3.05
C LYS A 14 -4.74 9.54 2.64
N ARG A 15 -4.99 9.38 1.35
CA ARG A 15 -6.05 8.48 0.83
C ARG A 15 -5.81 7.04 1.28
N LEU A 16 -4.58 6.54 1.10
CA LEU A 16 -4.19 5.20 1.55
C LEU A 16 -4.28 5.05 3.07
N GLY A 17 -3.99 6.11 3.84
CA GLY A 17 -4.08 6.09 5.29
C GLY A 17 -5.49 5.81 5.80
N VAL A 18 -6.50 6.41 5.16
CA VAL A 18 -7.92 6.18 5.49
C VAL A 18 -8.31 4.73 5.18
N GLU A 19 -7.91 4.22 4.01
CA GLU A 19 -8.18 2.82 3.63
C GLU A 19 -7.49 1.82 4.56
N CYS A 20 -6.23 2.07 4.92
CA CYS A 20 -5.48 1.25 5.87
C CYS A 20 -6.16 1.20 7.24
N GLN A 21 -6.64 2.35 7.75
CA GLN A 21 -7.38 2.40 9.02
C GLN A 21 -8.68 1.60 8.95
N ARG A 22 -9.43 1.73 7.84
CA ARG A 22 -10.69 1.00 7.64
C ARG A 22 -10.49 -0.51 7.66
N LEU A 23 -9.39 -0.98 7.10
CA LEU A 23 -9.05 -2.41 6.99
C LEU A 23 -8.25 -2.95 8.19
N GLY A 24 -7.85 -2.08 9.13
CA GLY A 24 -6.98 -2.47 10.25
C GLY A 24 -5.58 -2.92 9.81
N LEU A 25 -5.10 -2.46 8.64
CA LEU A 25 -3.83 -2.85 8.07
C LEU A 25 -2.77 -1.75 8.23
N SER A 26 -1.51 -2.18 8.34
CA SER A 26 -0.39 -1.25 8.17
C SER A 26 -0.27 -0.83 6.70
N MET A 27 0.23 0.39 6.47
CA MET A 27 0.49 0.90 5.11
C MET A 27 1.35 -0.06 4.28
N ALA A 28 2.38 -0.64 4.89
CA ALA A 28 3.26 -1.59 4.20
C ALA A 28 2.52 -2.88 3.81
N ALA A 29 1.66 -3.40 4.68
CA ALA A 29 0.85 -4.59 4.37
C ALA A 29 -0.15 -4.30 3.24
N TYR A 30 -0.83 -3.16 3.30
CA TYR A 30 -1.78 -2.74 2.28
C TYR A 30 -1.11 -2.57 0.92
N VAL A 31 0.01 -1.85 0.85
CA VAL A 31 0.75 -1.66 -0.41
C VAL A 31 1.23 -2.98 -1.00
N ARG A 32 1.69 -3.92 -0.16
CA ARG A 32 2.09 -5.27 -0.63
C ARG A 32 0.91 -6.04 -1.22
N LEU A 33 -0.27 -5.98 -0.60
CA LEU A 33 -1.46 -6.65 -1.12
C LEU A 33 -1.87 -6.09 -2.47
N VAL A 34 -1.97 -4.77 -2.59
CA VAL A 34 -2.35 -4.10 -3.85
C VAL A 34 -1.36 -4.41 -4.97
N LEU A 35 -0.06 -4.40 -4.68
CA LEU A 35 0.96 -4.78 -5.68
C LEU A 35 0.84 -6.25 -6.09
N ALA A 36 0.61 -7.15 -5.14
CA ALA A 36 0.43 -8.57 -5.42
C ALA A 36 -0.83 -8.84 -6.27
N GLU A 37 -1.92 -8.12 -6.02
CA GLU A 37 -3.13 -8.19 -6.85
C GLU A 37 -2.86 -7.70 -8.27
N LYS A 38 -2.20 -6.55 -8.42
CA LYS A 38 -1.89 -5.98 -9.74
C LYS A 38 -0.97 -6.88 -10.58
N LEU A 39 0.06 -7.44 -9.97
CA LEU A 39 0.99 -8.37 -10.63
C LEU A 39 0.34 -9.70 -11.00
N ARG A 40 -0.80 -10.07 -10.41
CA ARG A 40 -1.54 -11.30 -10.74
C ARG A 40 -2.50 -11.10 -11.91
N GLU A 41 -2.90 -9.85 -12.17
CA GLU A 41 -3.77 -9.47 -13.30
C GLU A 41 -2.99 -9.33 -14.62
N GLU A 42 -1.66 -9.34 -14.57
CA GLU A 42 -0.74 -9.37 -15.73
C GLU A 42 -0.25 -10.79 -16.06
#